data_AF-A0A0R0H5T1-F1
#
_entry.id   AF-A0A0R0H5T1-F1
#
_cell.length_a   1.000
_cell.length_b   1.000
_cell.length_c   1.000
_cell.angle_alpha   90.00
_cell.angle_beta   90.00
_cell.angle_gamma   90.00
#
_symmetry.space_group_name_H-M   'P 1'
#
loop_
_entity.id
_entity.type
_entity.pdbx_description
1 polymer ?
#
loop_
_entity_poly.entity_id
_entity_poly.type
_entity_poly.pdbx_seq_one_letter_code
_entity_poly.pdbx_strand_id
1 'polypeptide(L)' 'MCPRRPGDATAVYASTDKAEKELGWKAKYGIEEMCRDLWNWTSKNPWGYQGKH' A
#
# COMPACT_ATOMS: atom_id res chain seq x y z
N MET A 1 0.54 -16.73 19.72
CA MET A 1 1.26 -16.42 18.47
C MET A 1 0.41 -16.96 17.32
N CYS A 2 -0.10 -16.10 16.44
CA CYS A 2 -0.97 -16.52 15.33
C CYS A 2 -0.20 -17.39 14.31
N PRO A 3 -0.75 -18.49 13.78
CA PRO A 3 -0.06 -19.28 12.76
C PRO A 3 0.21 -18.48 11.49
N ARG A 4 1.28 -18.83 10.76
CA ARG A 4 1.49 -18.28 9.42
C ARG A 4 0.33 -18.71 8.52
N ARG A 5 -0.19 -17.79 7.72
CA ARG A 5 -1.19 -18.10 6.70
C ARG A 5 -0.51 -18.93 5.59
N PRO A 6 -1.04 -20.10 5.21
CA PRO A 6 -0.47 -20.88 4.11
C PRO A 6 -0.36 -20.04 2.83
N GLY A 7 0.79 -20.09 2.16
CA GLY A 7 1.07 -19.34 0.94
C GLY A 7 1.79 -18.00 1.12
N ASP A 8 1.92 -17.48 2.35
CA ASP A 8 2.71 -16.27 2.58
C ASP A 8 4.22 -16.55 2.46
N ALA A 9 4.92 -15.79 1.61
CA ALA A 9 6.38 -15.77 1.56
C ALA A 9 6.98 -15.07 2.81
N THR A 10 8.26 -15.33 3.11
CA THR A 10 8.96 -14.70 4.24
C THR A 10 9.24 -13.21 4.01
N ALA A 11 9.72 -12.86 2.82
CA ALA A 11 10.00 -11.47 2.43
C ALA A 11 9.98 -11.36 0.90
N VAL A 12 9.40 -10.28 0.39
CA VAL A 12 9.39 -9.93 -1.05
C VAL A 12 9.52 -8.42 -1.19
N TYR A 13 10.41 -7.97 -2.06
CA TYR A 13 10.62 -6.56 -2.40
C TYR A 13 11.05 -6.45 -3.87
N ALA A 14 11.00 -5.24 -4.44
CA ALA A 14 11.27 -5.01 -5.86
C ALA A 14 12.56 -4.20 -6.07
N SER A 15 13.34 -4.53 -7.11
CA SER A 15 14.21 -3.55 -7.77
C SER A 15 13.33 -2.67 -8.67
N THR A 16 13.55 -1.36 -8.63
CA THR A 16 12.71 -0.37 -9.34
C THR A 16 13.46 0.32 -10.48
N ASP A 17 14.72 -0.07 -10.72
CA ASP A 17 15.64 0.60 -11.66
C ASP A 17 15.10 0.62 -13.10
N LYS A 18 14.44 -0.46 -13.53
CA LYS A 18 13.86 -0.56 -14.87
C LYS A 18 12.74 0.48 -15.07
N ALA A 19 11.86 0.64 -14.09
CA ALA A 19 10.76 1.61 -14.17
C ALA A 19 11.29 3.05 -14.17
N GLU A 20 12.33 3.33 -13.36
CA GLU A 20 12.98 4.64 -13.35
C GLU A 20 13.65 4.96 -14.70
N LYS A 21 14.36 3.99 -15.29
CA LYS A 21 15.05 4.16 -16.57
C LYS A 21 14.11 4.29 -17.78
N GLU A 22 13.12 3.41 -17.89
CA GLU A 22 12.29 3.29 -19.10
C GLU A 22 11.06 4.20 -19.07
N LEU A 23 10.50 4.47 -17.89
CA LEU A 23 9.27 5.25 -17.74
C LEU A 23 9.51 6.63 -17.12
N GLY A 24 10.73 6.91 -16.63
CA GLY A 24 10.99 8.11 -15.82
C GLY A 24 10.16 8.14 -14.54
N TRP A 25 9.70 6.98 -14.07
CA TRP A 25 8.78 6.87 -12.94
C TRP A 25 9.48 6.35 -11.70
N LYS A 26 9.18 6.96 -10.54
CA LYS A 26 9.67 6.55 -9.23
C LYS A 26 8.57 6.74 -8.19
N ALA A 27 8.40 5.77 -7.29
CA ALA A 27 7.54 5.93 -6.13
C ALA A 27 8.05 7.08 -5.26
N LYS A 28 7.19 8.07 -4.99
CA LYS A 28 7.59 9.34 -4.35
C LYS A 28 7.30 9.39 -2.84
N TYR A 29 6.45 8.50 -2.35
CA TYR A 29 5.95 8.52 -0.97
C TYR A 29 6.50 7.33 -0.18
N GLY A 30 6.91 7.59 1.06
CA GLY A 30 7.39 6.59 1.99
C GLY A 30 6.27 5.98 2.85
N ILE A 31 6.68 5.22 3.88
CA ILE A 31 5.75 4.52 4.77
C ILE A 31 4.90 5.49 5.59
N GLU A 32 5.46 6.61 6.03
CA GLU A 32 4.76 7.58 6.87
C GLU A 32 3.60 8.24 6.11
N GLU A 33 3.83 8.66 4.87
CA GLU A 33 2.79 9.24 4.03
C GLU A 33 1.71 8.22 3.68
N MET A 34 2.10 6.99 3.33
CA MET A 34 1.15 5.90 3.10
C MET A 34 0.24 5.67 4.32
N CYS A 35 0.81 5.63 5.52
CA CYS A 35 0.06 5.44 6.76
C CYS A 35 -0.86 6.63 7.07
N ARG A 36 -0.37 7.86 6.93
CA ARG A 36 -1.14 9.09 7.16
C ARG A 36 -2.34 9.18 6.23
N ASP A 37 -2.13 8.93 4.94
CA ASP A 37 -3.16 9.09 3.92
C ASP A 37 -4.22 7.99 4.06
N LEU A 38 -3.81 6.76 4.38
CA LEU A 38 -4.71 5.67 4.75
C LEU A 38 -5.55 6.03 5.98
N TRP A 39 -4.92 6.50 7.05
CA TRP A 39 -5.63 6.88 8.28
C TRP A 39 -6.63 8.02 8.04
N ASN A 40 -6.25 9.04 7.28
CA ASN A 40 -7.15 10.13 6.92
C ASN A 40 -8.38 9.63 6.15
N TRP A 41 -8.21 8.70 5.22
CA TRP A 41 -9.34 8.10 4.51
C TRP A 41 -10.22 7.26 5.43
N THR A 42 -9.63 6.33 6.18
CA THR A 42 -10.38 5.36 7.00
C THR A 42 -11.08 6.01 8.18
N SER A 43 -10.46 7.00 8.83
CA SER A 43 -11.09 7.77 9.91
C SER A 43 -12.29 8.59 9.44
N LYS A 44 -12.27 9.10 8.19
CA LYS A 44 -13.39 9.85 7.59
C LYS A 44 -14.45 8.96 6.98
N ASN A 45 -14.10 7.74 6.58
CA ASN A 45 -14.98 6.79 5.91
C ASN A 45 -14.93 5.43 6.63
N PRO A 46 -15.39 5.35 7.89
CA PRO A 46 -15.26 4.13 8.69
C PRO A 46 -15.96 2.93 8.07
N TRP A 47 -16.97 3.18 7.23
CA TRP A 47 -17.74 2.16 6.51
C TRP A 47 -17.47 2.16 5.00
N GLY A 48 -16.37 2.78 4.58
CA GLY A 48 -16.05 3.01 3.17
C GLY A 48 -17.08 3.91 2.47
N TYR A 49 -17.14 3.80 1.14
CA TYR A 49 -18.18 4.47 0.36
C TYR A 49 -19.54 3.83 0.65
N GLN A 50 -20.51 4.63 1.05
CA GLN A 50 -21.91 4.19 1.11
C GLN A 50 -22.50 4.28 -0.30
N GLY A 51 -22.97 3.15 -0.83
CA GLY A 51 -23.65 3.13 -2.12
C GLY A 51 -24.85 4.09 -2.11
N LYS A 52 -25.09 4.80 -3.22
CA LYS A 52 -26.34 5.52 -3.41
C LYS A 52 -27.41 4.49 -3.76
N HIS A 53 -28.23 4.13 -2.77
CA HIS A 53 -29.54 3.51 -2.99
C HIS A 53 -30.61 4.59 -3.02
#